data_AF-A0A445EEU4-F1
#
_entry.id   AF-A0A445EEU4-F1
#
_cell.length_a   1.000
_cell.length_b   1.000
_cell.length_c   1.000
_cell.angle_alpha   90.00
_cell.angle_beta   90.00
_cell.angle_gamma   90.00
#
_symmetry.space_group_name_H-M   'P 1'
#
loop_
_entity.id
_entity.type
_entity.pdbx_description
1 polymer ?
#
loop_
_entity_poly.entity_id
_entity_poly.type
_entity_poly.pdbx_seq_one_letter_code
_entity_poly.pdbx_strand_id
1 'polypeptide(L)'
;MLGMNNRVDLVKKITPWRESWKVHVKVMKLWYHKNPTLDPSQNMLHMVLMDEKIQATIRDQLIPNFAMSLNEKDVYLMTHFTVVPDTGLNRMTKHRFRLLFQYKTFVVSVVSVRIPHSDLCFTSIDEIDQMTKDDDFLIDFVGIITGVRKERDVASYGKLIKAVVLEVFTDGKKVQCNVFGNTYDLLEYDNLQKYPRSLLIVLESFKIKVIEELKRQFKPPFLP
;
A
#
# COMPACT_ATOMS: atom_id res chain seq x y z
N MET A 1 -34.65 13.96 21.47
CA MET A 1 -34.38 13.14 20.27
C MET A 1 -33.67 14.01 19.25
N LEU A 2 -32.34 13.93 19.18
CA LEU A 2 -31.55 14.58 18.13
C LEU A 2 -31.17 13.49 17.13
N GLY A 3 -31.63 13.62 15.89
CA GLY A 3 -31.38 12.65 14.83
C GLY A 3 -29.89 12.52 14.55
N MET A 4 -29.28 11.43 15.02
CA MET A 4 -27.95 11.03 14.60
C MET A 4 -28.05 10.59 13.14
N ASN A 5 -27.66 11.48 12.24
CA ASN A 5 -27.52 11.18 10.84
C ASN A 5 -26.42 10.09 10.72
N ASN A 6 -26.82 8.82 10.61
CA ASN A 6 -25.94 7.65 10.58
C ASN A 6 -25.10 7.53 9.29
N ARG A 7 -24.94 8.63 8.54
CA ARG A 7 -24.24 8.62 7.27
C ARG A 7 -22.74 8.50 7.51
N VAL A 8 -22.16 7.52 6.84
CA VAL A 8 -20.72 7.30 6.77
C VAL A 8 -20.21 8.08 5.56
N ASP A 9 -19.10 8.78 5.75
CA ASP A 9 -18.43 9.55 4.74
C ASP A 9 -17.57 8.65 3.84
N LEU A 10 -17.44 9.04 2.57
CA LEU A 10 -16.51 8.40 1.64
C LEU A 10 -15.12 8.98 1.84
N VAL A 11 -14.09 8.12 1.88
CA VAL A 11 -12.70 8.56 2.05
C VAL A 11 -12.28 9.56 0.98
N LYS A 12 -12.67 9.36 -0.29
CA LYS A 12 -12.34 10.29 -1.39
C LYS A 12 -12.81 11.73 -1.20
N LYS A 13 -13.80 11.95 -0.31
CA LYS A 13 -14.31 13.30 -0.02
C LYS A 13 -13.55 13.97 1.12
N ILE A 14 -12.66 13.25 1.81
CA ILE A 14 -11.92 13.76 2.95
C ILE A 14 -11.11 14.99 2.55
N THR A 15 -11.32 16.05 3.32
CA THR A 15 -10.60 17.32 3.20
C THR A 15 -10.33 17.87 4.60
N PRO A 16 -9.30 18.73 4.76
CA PRO A 16 -8.96 19.31 6.07
C PRO A 16 -9.96 20.38 6.53
N TRP A 17 -10.85 20.85 5.66
CA TRP A 17 -11.77 21.97 5.91
C TRP A 17 -13.00 21.61 6.74
N ARG A 18 -13.25 20.30 6.94
CA ARG A 18 -14.39 19.81 7.71
C ARG A 18 -13.92 19.31 9.07
N GLU A 19 -14.65 19.71 10.11
CA GLU A 19 -14.28 19.46 11.52
C GLU A 19 -14.31 17.99 11.93
N SER A 20 -15.20 17.19 11.35
CA SER A 20 -15.36 15.78 11.71
C SER A 20 -15.69 14.90 10.52
N TRP A 21 -15.07 13.73 10.48
CA TRP A 21 -15.28 12.68 9.48
C TRP A 21 -15.63 11.37 10.17
N LYS A 22 -16.47 10.58 9.53
CA LYS A 22 -16.86 9.24 9.98
C LYS A 22 -16.72 8.26 8.83
N VAL A 23 -15.76 7.34 8.89
CA VAL A 23 -15.45 6.45 7.75
C VAL A 23 -15.47 4.98 8.18
N HIS A 24 -15.95 4.12 7.28
CA HIS A 24 -15.70 2.68 7.36
C HIS A 24 -14.50 2.36 6.49
N VAL A 25 -13.48 1.77 7.08
CA VAL A 25 -12.21 1.51 6.41
C VAL A 25 -11.66 0.17 6.82
N LYS A 26 -10.99 -0.50 5.88
CA LYS A 26 -10.29 -1.76 6.15
C LYS A 26 -8.80 -1.50 6.31
N VAL A 27 -8.19 -2.05 7.34
CA VAL A 27 -6.72 -1.95 7.50
C VAL A 27 -6.07 -2.93 6.52
N MET A 28 -5.42 -2.43 5.48
CA MET A 28 -4.77 -3.29 4.48
C MET A 28 -3.39 -3.73 4.90
N LYS A 29 -2.69 -2.81 5.55
CA LYS A 29 -1.31 -2.97 5.96
C LYS A 29 -1.03 -2.09 7.16
N LEU A 30 -0.23 -2.60 8.08
CA LEU A 30 0.22 -1.93 9.28
C LEU A 30 1.73 -2.15 9.43
N TRP A 31 2.47 -1.08 9.68
CA TRP A 31 3.91 -1.17 9.89
C TRP A 31 4.38 -0.10 10.87
N TYR A 32 5.37 -0.46 11.68
CA TYR A 32 5.97 0.44 12.64
C TYR A 32 7.26 1.00 12.08
N HIS A 33 7.35 2.33 12.00
CA HIS A 33 8.54 3.02 11.54
C HIS A 33 9.31 3.56 12.74
N LYS A 34 10.46 2.94 13.03
CA LYS A 34 11.48 3.47 13.94
C LYS A 34 12.47 4.27 13.12
N ASN A 35 12.68 5.54 13.47
CA ASN A 35 13.81 6.28 12.91
C ASN A 35 14.94 6.31 13.97
N PRO A 36 16.05 5.56 13.77
CA PRO A 36 17.13 5.48 14.75
C PRO A 36 17.89 6.80 14.96
N THR A 37 17.76 7.73 14.02
CA THR A 37 18.45 9.03 14.03
C THR A 37 17.61 10.16 14.61
N LEU A 38 16.30 9.93 14.78
CA LEU A 38 15.38 10.89 15.37
C LEU A 38 15.03 10.50 16.80
N ASP A 39 14.58 11.48 17.57
CA ASP A 39 14.01 11.27 18.90
C ASP A 39 12.90 10.20 18.84
N PRO A 40 12.85 9.22 19.77
CA PRO A 40 11.79 8.22 19.85
C PRO A 40 10.36 8.77 19.79
N SER A 41 10.14 10.05 20.15
CA SER A 41 8.85 10.75 19.97
C SER A 41 8.38 10.85 18.51
N GLN A 42 9.29 10.67 17.55
CA GLN A 42 9.03 10.67 16.11
C GLN A 42 8.70 9.27 15.57
N ASN A 43 8.74 8.22 16.40
CA ASN A 43 8.29 6.90 15.99
C ASN A 43 6.79 6.91 15.76
N MET A 44 6.35 6.21 14.72
CA MET A 44 4.96 6.19 14.34
C MET A 44 4.56 4.82 13.81
N LEU A 45 3.34 4.41 14.15
CA LEU A 45 2.66 3.32 13.48
C LEU A 45 1.93 3.88 12.27
N HIS A 46 2.25 3.37 11.10
CA HIS A 46 1.61 3.73 9.85
C HIS A 46 0.71 2.60 9.39
N MET A 47 -0.35 2.97 8.69
CA MET A 47 -1.24 2.01 8.06
C MET A 47 -1.81 2.55 6.76
N VAL A 48 -2.17 1.65 5.86
CA VAL A 48 -2.95 1.95 4.66
C VAL A 48 -4.37 1.43 4.88
N LEU A 49 -5.34 2.30 4.65
CA LEU A 49 -6.77 2.07 4.84
C LEU A 49 -7.50 1.98 3.50
N MET A 50 -8.37 0.99 3.32
CA MET A 50 -9.17 0.77 2.10
C MET A 50 -10.53 1.49 2.13
N ASP A 51 -11.16 1.61 0.96
CA ASP A 51 -12.21 2.56 0.50
C ASP A 51 -11.60 3.79 -0.20
N GLU A 52 -10.62 3.61 -1.13
CA GLU A 52 -9.82 4.64 -1.87
C GLU A 52 -8.35 4.84 -1.43
N LYS A 53 -7.78 3.88 -0.66
CA LYS A 53 -6.37 3.88 -0.22
C LYS A 53 -5.93 5.23 0.37
N ILE A 54 -6.16 5.41 1.68
CA ILE A 54 -5.66 6.56 2.43
C ILE A 54 -4.66 6.11 3.49
N GLN A 55 -3.61 6.90 3.70
CA GLN A 55 -2.68 6.67 4.79
C GLN A 55 -3.26 7.13 6.13
N ALA A 56 -3.01 6.37 7.19
CA ALA A 56 -3.24 6.80 8.57
C ALA A 56 -1.99 6.60 9.43
N THR A 57 -1.86 7.41 10.47
CA THR A 57 -0.67 7.42 11.34
C THR A 57 -1.06 7.59 12.80
N ILE A 58 -0.43 6.79 13.66
CA ILE A 58 -0.53 6.86 15.12
C ILE A 58 0.86 7.18 15.66
N ARG A 59 0.99 8.25 16.45
CA ARG A 59 2.25 8.57 17.16
C ARG A 59 2.51 7.55 18.25
N ASP A 60 3.78 7.28 18.54
CA ASP A 60 4.22 6.24 19.48
C ASP A 60 3.46 6.24 20.81
N GLN A 61 3.34 7.42 21.42
CA GLN A 61 2.63 7.63 22.69
C GLN A 61 1.15 7.21 22.70
N LEU A 62 0.50 7.13 21.53
CA LEU A 62 -0.90 6.73 21.39
C LEU A 62 -1.05 5.27 20.97
N ILE A 63 0.01 4.60 20.53
CA ILE A 63 -0.05 3.20 20.07
C ILE A 63 -0.67 2.27 21.12
N PRO A 64 -0.32 2.35 22.42
CA PRO A 64 -0.92 1.47 23.43
C PRO A 64 -2.46 1.54 23.48
N ASN A 65 -3.07 2.67 23.09
CA ASN A 65 -4.53 2.84 23.08
C ASN A 65 -5.21 2.08 21.93
N PHE A 66 -4.46 1.68 20.89
CA PHE A 66 -4.99 1.08 19.66
C PHE A 66 -4.33 -0.26 19.31
N ALA A 67 -3.20 -0.61 19.92
CA ALA A 67 -2.39 -1.78 19.55
C ALA A 67 -3.14 -3.11 19.67
N MET A 68 -4.05 -3.23 20.65
CA MET A 68 -4.85 -4.46 20.81
C MET A 68 -6.10 -4.50 19.92
N SER A 69 -6.50 -3.38 19.31
CA SER A 69 -7.75 -3.29 18.56
C SER A 69 -7.57 -3.27 17.04
N LEU A 70 -6.38 -2.91 16.53
CA LEU A 70 -6.09 -2.80 15.11
C LEU A 70 -5.35 -4.02 14.57
N ASN A 71 -5.99 -4.75 13.66
CA ASN A 71 -5.40 -5.86 12.92
C ASN A 71 -5.49 -5.60 11.42
N GLU A 72 -4.51 -6.12 10.66
CA GLU A 72 -4.63 -6.17 9.21
C GLU A 72 -5.84 -7.04 8.80
N LYS A 73 -6.49 -6.64 7.70
CA LYS A 73 -7.67 -7.25 7.07
C LYS A 73 -9.00 -7.06 7.80
N ASP A 74 -9.01 -6.47 8.99
CA ASP A 74 -10.23 -6.12 9.70
C ASP A 74 -10.81 -4.77 9.23
N VAL A 75 -12.13 -4.61 9.38
CA VAL A 75 -12.88 -3.39 9.02
C VAL A 75 -13.25 -2.63 10.28
N TYR A 76 -13.09 -1.30 10.23
CA TYR A 76 -13.30 -0.41 11.36
C TYR A 76 -14.14 0.79 10.99
N LEU A 77 -14.97 1.21 11.93
CA LEU A 77 -15.52 2.56 11.97
C LEU A 77 -14.53 3.47 12.68
N MET A 78 -14.04 4.50 11.99
CA MET A 78 -13.12 5.48 12.53
C MET A 78 -13.74 6.89 12.55
N THR A 79 -13.56 7.60 13.67
CA THR A 79 -14.01 8.99 13.85
C THR A 79 -13.04 9.80 14.70
N HIS A 80 -13.20 11.13 14.74
CA HIS A 80 -12.43 12.03 15.60
C HIS A 80 -10.90 11.99 15.37
N PHE A 81 -10.48 11.70 14.14
CA PHE A 81 -9.10 11.87 13.68
C PHE A 81 -8.90 13.27 13.07
N THR A 82 -7.64 13.68 12.96
CA THR A 82 -7.27 14.91 12.23
C THR A 82 -6.91 14.56 10.79
N VAL A 83 -7.32 15.40 9.83
CA VAL A 83 -6.91 15.29 8.43
C VAL A 83 -5.76 16.26 8.19
N VAL A 84 -4.61 15.75 7.74
CA VAL A 84 -3.43 16.57 7.43
C VAL A 84 -2.96 16.32 6.00
N PRO A 85 -2.29 17.28 5.34
CA PRO A 85 -1.63 17.02 4.07
C PRO A 85 -0.68 15.81 4.16
N ASP A 86 -0.73 14.93 3.17
CA ASP A 86 0.22 13.82 3.04
C ASP A 86 1.41 14.29 2.21
N THR A 87 2.24 15.15 2.81
CA THR A 87 3.39 15.78 2.17
C THR A 87 4.69 15.11 2.63
N GLY A 88 5.52 14.67 1.69
CA GLY A 88 6.86 14.15 1.97
C GLY A 88 7.15 12.79 1.33
N LEU A 89 8.39 12.32 1.49
CA LEU A 89 8.91 11.08 0.90
C LEU A 89 8.27 9.79 1.45
N ASN A 90 7.49 9.88 2.53
CA ASN A 90 6.82 8.73 3.17
C ASN A 90 5.35 8.59 2.73
N ARG A 91 4.97 9.23 1.62
CA ARG A 91 3.62 9.17 1.06
C ARG A 91 3.42 7.86 0.32
N MET A 92 2.61 6.97 0.90
CA MET A 92 2.37 5.63 0.32
C MET A 92 1.11 5.55 -0.56
N THR A 93 0.33 6.62 -0.69
CA THR A 93 -0.97 6.61 -1.40
C THR A 93 -1.18 7.82 -2.31
N LYS A 94 -2.01 7.67 -3.36
CA LYS A 94 -2.41 8.77 -4.25
C LYS A 94 -3.30 9.81 -3.56
N HIS A 95 -3.85 9.52 -2.38
CA HIS A 95 -4.65 10.49 -1.63
C HIS A 95 -3.78 11.70 -1.22
N ARG A 96 -4.34 12.92 -1.28
CA ARG A 96 -3.60 14.17 -0.98
C ARG A 96 -3.45 14.44 0.53
N PHE A 97 -4.23 13.71 1.32
CA PHE A 97 -4.31 13.87 2.77
C PHE A 97 -4.11 12.51 3.46
N ARG A 98 -3.69 12.55 4.71
CA ARG A 98 -3.60 11.37 5.59
C ARG A 98 -4.33 11.63 6.89
N LEU A 99 -4.74 10.54 7.54
CA LEU A 99 -5.39 10.59 8.84
C LEU A 99 -4.36 10.55 9.95
N LEU A 100 -4.44 11.49 10.88
CA LEU A 100 -3.61 11.52 12.09
C LEU A 100 -4.48 11.20 13.29
N PHE A 101 -4.16 10.11 13.97
CA PHE A 101 -4.89 9.70 15.17
C PHE A 101 -4.54 10.64 16.33
N GLN A 102 -5.57 10.97 17.09
CA GLN A 102 -5.54 11.80 18.28
C GLN A 102 -5.95 10.95 19.49
N TYR A 103 -5.72 11.45 20.70
CA TYR A 103 -6.19 10.79 21.92
C TYR A 103 -7.71 10.52 21.90
N LYS A 104 -8.48 11.43 21.31
CA LYS A 104 -9.94 11.32 21.15
C LYS A 104 -10.39 10.48 19.94
N THR A 105 -9.46 9.97 19.13
CA THR A 105 -9.83 9.17 17.96
C THR A 105 -10.51 7.90 18.41
N PHE A 106 -11.66 7.61 17.81
CA PHE A 106 -12.50 6.49 18.17
C PHE A 106 -12.49 5.46 17.05
N VAL A 107 -12.19 4.21 17.39
CA VAL A 107 -12.03 3.08 16.47
C VAL A 107 -12.83 1.91 17.02
N VAL A 108 -13.75 1.38 16.22
CA VAL A 108 -14.57 0.21 16.56
C VAL A 108 -14.53 -0.79 15.42
N SER A 109 -14.27 -2.05 15.72
CA SER A 109 -14.33 -3.14 14.74
C SER A 109 -15.77 -3.36 14.27
N VAL A 110 -15.95 -3.56 12.97
CA VAL A 110 -17.25 -3.73 12.32
C VAL A 110 -17.24 -4.99 11.48
N VAL A 111 -18.12 -5.93 11.80
CA VAL A 111 -18.17 -7.25 11.12
C VAL A 111 -19.17 -7.27 9.96
N SER A 112 -20.18 -6.40 9.97
CA SER A 112 -21.29 -6.42 9.00
C SER A 112 -21.03 -5.60 7.72
N VAL A 113 -19.96 -4.82 7.67
CA VAL A 113 -19.63 -3.97 6.51
C VAL A 113 -18.68 -4.72 5.60
N ARG A 114 -19.19 -5.14 4.45
CA ARG A 114 -18.38 -5.71 3.37
C ARG A 114 -17.76 -4.57 2.56
N ILE A 115 -16.56 -4.17 2.94
CA ILE A 115 -15.68 -3.41 2.03
C ILE A 115 -15.08 -4.45 1.07
N PRO A 116 -15.33 -4.36 -0.25
CA PRO A 116 -14.75 -5.26 -1.22
C PRO A 116 -13.25 -5.39 -0.97
N HIS A 117 -12.71 -6.61 -1.07
CA HIS A 117 -11.29 -6.87 -0.83
C HIS A 117 -10.36 -6.17 -1.83
N SER A 118 -10.91 -5.53 -2.87
CA SER A 118 -10.15 -5.03 -3.99
C SER A 118 -10.92 -3.94 -4.74
N ASP A 119 -10.86 -2.70 -4.27
CA ASP A 119 -10.84 -1.58 -5.20
C ASP A 119 -9.41 -1.49 -5.75
N LEU A 120 -9.01 -2.50 -6.54
CA LEU A 120 -7.73 -2.49 -7.23
C LEU A 120 -7.73 -1.26 -8.13
N CYS A 121 -6.87 -0.31 -7.81
CA CYS A 121 -6.70 0.88 -8.60
C CYS A 121 -5.49 0.65 -9.51
N PHE A 122 -5.72 -0.10 -10.59
CA PHE A 122 -4.67 -0.42 -11.54
C PHE A 122 -4.09 0.87 -12.12
N THR A 123 -2.78 1.01 -11.96
CA THR A 123 -2.02 2.11 -12.54
C THR A 123 -1.57 1.67 -13.92
N SER A 124 -1.94 2.45 -14.93
CA SER A 124 -1.57 2.18 -16.31
C SER A 124 -0.07 2.27 -16.52
N ILE A 125 0.41 1.67 -17.60
CA ILE A 125 1.83 1.72 -17.92
C ILE A 125 2.32 3.12 -18.25
N ASP A 126 1.45 3.94 -18.85
CA ASP A 126 1.73 5.33 -19.19
C ASP A 126 1.80 6.21 -17.93
N GLU A 127 0.97 5.94 -16.92
CA GLU A 127 1.10 6.58 -15.60
C GLU A 127 2.41 6.20 -14.92
N ILE A 128 2.80 4.92 -14.99
CA ILE A 128 4.08 4.44 -14.42
C ILE A 128 5.26 5.11 -15.11
N ASP A 129 5.19 5.29 -16.44
CA ASP A 129 6.24 5.97 -17.22
C ASP A 129 6.38 7.45 -16.89
N GLN A 130 5.32 8.08 -16.39
CA GLN A 130 5.34 9.47 -15.93
C GLN A 130 5.78 9.62 -14.47
N MET A 131 5.92 8.52 -13.72
CA MET A 131 6.36 8.57 -12.33
C MET A 131 7.81 9.03 -12.22
N THR A 132 8.04 9.95 -11.30
CA THR A 132 9.34 10.48 -10.94
C THR A 132 9.90 9.76 -9.71
N LYS A 133 11.14 10.07 -9.33
CA LYS A 133 11.75 9.55 -8.09
C LYS A 133 11.00 9.97 -6.82
N ASP A 134 10.18 11.02 -6.91
CA ASP A 134 9.39 11.56 -5.81
C ASP A 134 8.00 10.89 -5.68
N ASP A 135 7.59 10.08 -6.66
CA ASP A 135 6.34 9.33 -6.66
C ASP A 135 6.52 7.98 -5.94
N ASP A 136 6.64 8.03 -4.62
CA ASP A 136 6.92 6.86 -3.76
C ASP A 136 5.65 6.15 -3.22
N PHE A 137 4.55 6.21 -3.96
CA PHE A 137 3.29 5.59 -3.53
C PHE A 137 3.12 4.15 -4.03
N LEU A 138 2.31 3.38 -3.30
CA LEU A 138 1.95 2.01 -3.66
C LEU A 138 0.96 2.02 -4.81
N ILE A 139 1.23 1.16 -5.80
CA ILE A 139 0.35 1.00 -6.96
C ILE A 139 -0.22 -0.41 -7.02
N ASP A 140 -1.34 -0.56 -7.71
CA ASP A 140 -1.79 -1.86 -8.19
C ASP A 140 -1.42 -1.98 -9.67
N PHE A 141 -0.96 -3.16 -10.06
CA PHE A 141 -0.55 -3.44 -11.43
C PHE A 141 -1.15 -4.76 -11.89
N VAL A 142 -1.57 -4.80 -13.16
CA VAL A 142 -2.09 -6.01 -13.79
C VAL A 142 -1.47 -6.18 -15.16
N GLY A 143 -1.24 -7.44 -15.54
CA GLY A 143 -0.80 -7.78 -16.88
C GLY A 143 -0.75 -9.27 -17.12
N ILE A 144 -0.42 -9.63 -18.35
CA ILE A 144 -0.32 -11.03 -18.77
C ILE A 144 1.15 -11.41 -18.80
N ILE A 145 1.54 -12.42 -18.04
CA ILE A 145 2.90 -12.98 -18.09
C ILE A 145 3.09 -13.64 -19.45
N THR A 146 4.06 -13.13 -20.22
CA THR A 146 4.47 -13.69 -21.52
C THR A 146 5.81 -14.42 -21.46
N GLY A 147 6.57 -14.24 -20.38
CA GLY A 147 7.87 -14.87 -20.19
C GLY A 147 8.34 -14.75 -18.76
N VAL A 148 9.18 -15.69 -18.34
CA VAL A 148 9.71 -15.75 -16.98
C VAL A 148 11.19 -16.13 -17.05
N ARG A 149 12.06 -15.32 -16.47
CA ARG A 149 13.51 -15.55 -16.41
C ARG A 149 13.99 -15.42 -14.98
N LYS A 150 14.80 -16.36 -14.51
CA LYS A 150 15.48 -16.23 -13.21
C LYS A 150 16.69 -15.31 -13.36
N GLU A 151 16.81 -14.30 -12.50
CA GLU A 151 18.01 -13.46 -12.43
C GLU A 151 18.88 -13.93 -11.26
N ARG A 152 20.20 -13.72 -11.37
CA ARG A 152 21.14 -14.07 -10.30
C ARG A 152 20.87 -13.20 -9.08
N ASP A 153 21.18 -13.73 -7.89
CA ASP A 153 21.00 -13.04 -6.63
C ASP A 153 21.57 -11.61 -6.69
N VAL A 154 20.72 -10.62 -6.40
CA VAL A 154 21.08 -9.21 -6.43
C VAL A 154 21.57 -8.81 -5.05
N ALA A 155 22.80 -8.28 -4.98
CA ALA A 155 23.32 -7.72 -3.75
C ALA A 155 22.58 -6.40 -3.44
N SER A 156 21.91 -6.36 -2.29
CA SER A 156 21.19 -5.19 -1.79
C SER A 156 21.46 -5.06 -0.29
N TYR A 157 22.01 -3.93 0.13
CA TYR A 157 22.38 -3.65 1.53
C TYR A 157 23.22 -4.78 2.18
N GLY A 158 24.18 -5.33 1.45
CA GLY A 158 25.06 -6.40 1.94
C GLY A 158 24.42 -7.80 2.02
N LYS A 159 23.15 -7.95 1.61
CA LYS A 159 22.45 -9.24 1.52
C LYS A 159 22.20 -9.61 0.06
N LEU A 160 22.34 -10.89 -0.26
CA LEU A 160 21.91 -11.44 -1.53
C LEU A 160 20.38 -11.61 -1.52
N ILE A 161 19.70 -10.95 -2.44
CA ILE A 161 18.25 -11.03 -2.62
C ILE A 161 17.96 -11.75 -3.94
N LYS A 162 17.21 -12.86 -3.87
CA LYS A 162 16.72 -13.57 -5.06
C LYS A 162 15.80 -12.66 -5.88
N ALA A 163 15.96 -12.71 -7.19
CA ALA A 163 15.17 -11.93 -8.13
C ALA A 163 14.63 -12.80 -9.29
N VAL A 164 13.39 -12.56 -9.69
CA VAL A 164 12.78 -13.12 -10.90
C VAL A 164 12.36 -12.00 -11.81
N VAL A 165 12.65 -12.16 -13.08
CA VAL A 165 12.26 -11.24 -14.14
C VAL A 165 11.03 -11.82 -14.82
N LEU A 166 9.94 -11.09 -14.77
CA LEU A 166 8.72 -11.37 -15.51
C LEU A 166 8.68 -10.47 -16.75
N GLU A 167 8.44 -11.06 -17.91
CA GLU A 167 8.01 -10.32 -19.09
C GLU A 167 6.48 -10.27 -19.05
N VAL A 168 5.93 -9.06 -18.98
CA VAL A 168 4.49 -8.83 -18.80
C VAL A 168 3.97 -7.99 -19.95
N PHE A 169 2.86 -8.40 -20.55
CA PHE A 169 2.12 -7.63 -21.53
C PHE A 169 0.94 -6.91 -20.85
N THR A 170 0.89 -5.59 -20.98
CA THR A 170 -0.13 -4.73 -20.36
C THR A 170 -0.30 -3.46 -21.18
N ASP A 171 -1.52 -2.93 -21.26
CA ASP A 171 -1.83 -1.72 -22.04
C ASP A 171 -1.25 -1.70 -23.46
N GLY A 172 -1.22 -2.86 -24.14
CA GLY A 172 -0.67 -3.00 -25.48
C GLY A 172 0.86 -3.03 -25.58
N LYS A 173 1.59 -2.95 -24.46
CA LYS A 173 3.05 -2.91 -24.39
C LYS A 173 3.63 -4.12 -23.63
N LYS A 174 4.82 -4.56 -24.04
CA LYS A 174 5.62 -5.52 -23.27
C LYS A 174 6.53 -4.77 -22.31
N VAL A 175 6.54 -5.19 -21.05
CA VAL A 175 7.35 -4.59 -19.99
C VAL A 175 8.08 -5.65 -19.19
N GLN A 176 9.26 -5.30 -18.69
CA GLN A 176 10.04 -6.16 -17.82
C GLN A 176 9.80 -5.78 -16.36
N CYS A 177 9.40 -6.76 -15.55
CA CYS A 177 9.11 -6.60 -14.13
C CYS A 177 10.07 -7.47 -13.31
N ASN A 178 11.00 -6.85 -12.56
CA ASN A 178 11.88 -7.58 -11.66
C ASN A 178 11.25 -7.69 -10.27
N VAL A 179 10.92 -8.90 -9.82
CA VAL A 179 10.31 -9.19 -8.52
C VAL A 179 11.37 -9.73 -7.56
N PHE A 180 11.46 -9.15 -6.36
CA PHE A 180 12.51 -9.46 -5.36
C PHE A 180 11.96 -10.09 -4.07
N GLY A 181 12.82 -10.83 -3.35
CA GLY A 181 12.57 -11.27 -1.96
C GLY A 181 11.75 -12.56 -1.83
N ASN A 182 11.12 -12.78 -0.66
CA ASN A 182 10.29 -13.97 -0.37
C ASN A 182 9.06 -14.10 -1.29
N THR A 183 8.73 -13.04 -2.04
CA THR A 183 7.77 -13.07 -3.15
C THR A 183 8.17 -14.05 -4.25
N TYR A 184 9.46 -14.43 -4.35
CA TYR A 184 9.95 -15.53 -5.17
C TYR A 184 9.28 -16.86 -4.82
N ASP A 185 9.15 -17.16 -3.53
CA ASP A 185 8.55 -18.42 -3.06
C ASP A 185 7.04 -18.44 -3.32
N LEU A 186 6.39 -17.27 -3.28
CA LEU A 186 4.96 -17.10 -3.57
C LEU A 186 4.60 -17.20 -5.05
N LEU A 187 5.54 -16.89 -5.95
CA LEU A 187 5.30 -16.94 -7.38
C LEU A 187 5.28 -18.38 -7.92
N GLU A 188 5.60 -19.39 -7.10
CA GLU A 188 5.74 -20.80 -7.51
C GLU A 188 6.42 -20.88 -8.88
N TYR A 189 7.59 -20.26 -9.02
CA TYR A 189 8.28 -20.06 -10.30
C TYR A 189 8.29 -21.32 -11.19
N ASP A 190 8.55 -22.47 -10.58
CA ASP A 190 8.62 -23.77 -11.27
C ASP A 190 7.28 -24.19 -11.88
N ASN A 191 6.16 -23.63 -11.42
CA ASN A 191 4.83 -23.85 -11.96
C ASN A 191 4.47 -22.83 -13.04
N LEU A 192 4.96 -21.58 -12.99
CA LEU A 192 4.66 -20.55 -13.99
C LEU A 192 5.02 -20.98 -15.42
N GLN A 193 6.09 -21.74 -15.60
CA GLN A 193 6.50 -22.25 -16.92
C GLN A 193 5.69 -23.47 -17.40
N LYS A 194 4.95 -24.13 -16.50
CA LYS A 194 4.19 -25.36 -16.81
C LYS A 194 2.78 -25.09 -17.33
N TYR A 195 2.28 -23.86 -17.18
CA TYR A 195 0.94 -23.54 -17.63
C TYR A 195 0.90 -23.37 -19.16
N PRO A 196 0.01 -24.09 -19.86
CA PRO A 196 -0.12 -24.01 -21.32
C PRO A 196 -0.75 -22.70 -21.80
N ARG A 197 -1.27 -21.87 -20.89
CA ARG A 197 -1.92 -20.58 -21.18
C ARG A 197 -1.16 -19.46 -20.48
N SER A 198 -1.16 -18.29 -21.11
CA SER A 198 -0.62 -17.08 -20.49
C SER A 198 -1.35 -16.78 -19.17
N LEU A 199 -0.57 -16.48 -18.13
CA LEU A 199 -1.07 -16.23 -16.78
C LEU A 199 -1.36 -14.74 -16.58
N LEU A 200 -2.50 -14.42 -15.97
CA LEU A 200 -2.75 -13.07 -15.46
C LEU A 200 -2.00 -12.89 -14.14
N ILE A 201 -1.21 -11.83 -14.02
CA ILE A 201 -0.60 -11.40 -12.76
C ILE A 201 -1.30 -10.15 -12.25
N VAL A 202 -1.63 -10.16 -10.96
CA VAL A 202 -2.13 -9.01 -10.21
C VAL A 202 -1.14 -8.74 -9.09
N LEU A 203 -0.51 -7.56 -9.13
CA LEU A 203 0.39 -7.06 -8.11
C LEU A 203 -0.35 -5.97 -7.32
N GLU A 204 -0.79 -6.28 -6.11
CA GLU A 204 -1.48 -5.33 -5.23
C GLU A 204 -0.51 -4.58 -4.31
N SER A 205 -0.60 -3.26 -4.29
CA SER A 205 0.13 -2.39 -3.36
C SER A 205 1.66 -2.57 -3.38
N PHE A 206 2.25 -2.54 -4.57
CA PHE A 206 3.70 -2.64 -4.77
C PHE A 206 4.34 -1.27 -4.98
N LYS A 207 5.61 -1.16 -4.58
CA LYS A 207 6.45 -0.01 -4.90
C LYS A 207 7.19 -0.27 -6.22
N ILE A 208 7.01 0.63 -7.18
CA ILE A 208 7.79 0.64 -8.42
C ILE A 208 9.03 1.49 -8.22
N LYS A 209 10.16 1.01 -8.74
CA LYS A 209 11.36 1.80 -8.93
C LYS A 209 11.75 1.80 -10.40
N VAL A 210 11.75 2.98 -11.01
CA VAL A 210 12.29 3.19 -12.36
C VAL A 210 13.81 3.21 -12.28
N ILE A 211 14.47 2.38 -13.07
CA ILE A 211 15.93 2.38 -13.23
C ILE A 211 16.21 2.81 -14.68
N GLU A 212 16.97 3.88 -14.85
CA GLU A 212 17.49 4.28 -16.16
C GLU A 212 18.40 3.15 -16.68
N GLU A 213 18.16 2.77 -17.94
CA GLU A 213 18.53 1.50 -18.59
C GLU A 213 17.56 0.33 -18.34
N LEU A 214 16.37 0.44 -18.94
CA LEU A 214 15.54 -0.67 -19.46
C LEU A 214 15.26 -1.87 -18.53
N LYS A 215 15.19 -1.68 -17.21
CA LYS A 215 14.70 -2.72 -16.27
C LYS A 215 13.91 -2.10 -15.11
N ARG A 216 12.58 -2.30 -15.08
CA ARG A 216 11.73 -1.83 -13.96
C ARG A 216 11.79 -2.81 -12.80
N GLN A 217 11.93 -2.28 -11.58
CA GLN A 217 11.98 -3.09 -10.36
C GLN A 217 10.69 -2.96 -9.55
N PHE A 218 10.19 -4.10 -9.07
CA PHE A 218 9.05 -4.22 -8.17
C PHE A 218 9.57 -4.75 -6.84
N LYS A 219 9.64 -3.88 -5.82
CA LYS A 219 10.03 -4.29 -4.46
C LYS A 219 8.79 -4.32 -3.57
N PRO A 220 8.58 -5.36 -2.75
CA PRO A 220 7.58 -5.30 -1.70
C PRO A 220 7.96 -4.18 -0.71
N PRO A 221 7.01 -3.33 -0.31
CA PRO A 221 7.27 -2.12 0.48
C PRO A 221 7.85 -2.32 1.89
N PHE A 222 7.91 -3.56 2.41
CA PHE A 222 8.21 -3.83 3.82
C PHE A 222 9.37 -4.81 4.07
N LEU A 223 10.28 -4.98 3.10
CA LEU A 223 11.52 -5.69 3.39
C LEU A 223 12.59 -4.72 3.93
N PRO A 224 13.25 -5.04 5.07
CA PRO A 224 14.42 -4.31 5.53
C PRO A 224 15.54 -4.31 4.46
#